data_AF-A0A2Z6A7A5-F1
#
_entry.id   AF-A0A2Z6A7A5-F1
#
_cell.length_a   1.000
_cell.length_b   1.000
_cell.length_c   1.000
_cell.angle_alpha   90.00
_cell.angle_beta   90.00
_cell.angle_gamma   90.00
#
_symmetry.space_group_name_H-M   'P 1'
#
loop_
_entity.id
_entity.type
_entity.pdbx_description
1 polymer ?
#
loop_
_entity_poly.entity_id
_entity_poly.type
_entity_poly.pdbx_seq_one_letter_code
_entity_poly.pdbx_strand_id
1 'polypeptide(L)' 'WKDRQWWPVVTPIVGITYCSAIMYYLWVNYRQPFGAAL' A
#
# COMPACT_ATOMS: atom_id res chain seq x y z
N TRP A 1 10.49 -11.99 15.04
CA TRP A 1 10.21 -10.95 14.04
C TRP A 1 8.84 -11.11 13.41
N LYS A 2 8.45 -12.30 12.93
CA LYS A 2 7.12 -12.58 12.35
C LYS A 2 6.08 -12.95 13.43
N ASP A 3 6.02 -12.17 14.50
CA ASP A 3 5.24 -12.50 15.71
C ASP A 3 3.76 -12.15 15.53
N ARG A 4 2.84 -12.97 16.06
CA ARG A 4 1.38 -12.85 15.81
C ARG A 4 0.75 -11.54 16.32
N GLN A 5 1.43 -10.79 17.18
CA GLN A 5 0.96 -9.52 17.72
C GLN A 5 1.35 -8.36 16.81
N TRP A 6 2.65 -8.15 16.58
CA TRP A 6 3.15 -6.96 15.92
C TRP A 6 3.22 -7.09 14.41
N TRP A 7 3.54 -8.28 13.90
CA TRP A 7 3.71 -8.50 12.47
C TRP A 7 2.44 -8.21 11.64
N PRO A 8 1.24 -8.73 12.00
CA PRO A 8 0.03 -8.47 11.23
C PRO A 8 -0.52 -7.05 11.46
N VAL A 9 0.01 -6.27 12.39
CA VAL A 9 -0.41 -4.90 12.64
C VAL A 9 0.47 -3.93 11.86
N VAL A 10 1.79 -4.00 12.04
CA VAL A 10 2.72 -3.02 11.45
C VAL A 10 2.83 -3.20 9.93
N THR A 11 2.91 -4.44 9.45
CA THR A 11 3.14 -4.74 8.03
C THR A 11 2.04 -4.18 7.11
N PRO A 12 0.73 -4.40 7.36
CA PRO A 12 -0.30 -3.85 6.48
C PRO A 12 -0.47 -2.34 6.60
N ILE A 13 -0.25 -1.74 7.78
CA ILE A 13 -0.36 -0.28 7.97
C ILE A 13 0.71 0.45 7.15
N VAL A 14 1.94 -0.05 7.18
CA VAL A 14 3.02 0.55 6.38
C VAL A 14 2.79 0.25 4.89
N GLY A 15 2.38 -0.98 4.55
CA GLY A 15 2.12 -1.38 3.17
C GLY A 15 1.02 -0.56 2.48
N ILE A 16 -0.11 -0.32 3.16
CA ILE A 16 -1.23 0.41 2.56
C ILE A 16 -0.90 1.88 2.27
N THR A 17 0.00 2.48 3.06
CA THR A 17 0.41 3.88 2.88
C THR A 17 1.15 4.06 1.55
N TYR A 18 2.02 3.10 1.21
CA TYR A 18 2.74 3.08 -0.07
C TYR A 18 1.81 2.81 -1.26
N CYS A 19 0.97 1.76 -1.17
CA CYS A 19 -0.03 1.46 -2.20
C CYS A 19 -0.96 2.65 -2.45
N SER A 20 -1.38 3.36 -1.40
CA SER A 20 -2.27 4.52 -1.52
C SER A 20 -1.59 5.70 -2.23
N ALA A 21 -0.32 5.98 -1.92
CA ALA A 21 0.44 7.06 -2.56
C ALA A 21 0.62 6.82 -4.07
N ILE A 22 0.97 5.60 -4.47
CA ILE A 22 1.09 5.23 -5.89
C ILE A 22 -0.27 5.28 -6.56
N MET A 23 -1.31 4.75 -5.91
CA MET A 23 -2.65 4.73 -6.48
C MET A 23 -3.21 6.14 -6.69
N TYR A 24 -2.91 7.08 -5.79
CA TYR A 24 -3.21 8.50 -6.00
C TYR A 24 -2.46 9.05 -7.23
N TYR A 25 -1.16 8.84 -7.33
CA TYR A 25 -0.36 9.36 -8.44
C TYR A 25 -0.78 8.77 -9.80
N LEU A 26 -0.97 7.45 -9.87
CA LEU A 26 -1.33 6.73 -11.10
C LEU A 26 -2.75 7.07 -11.55
N TRP A 27 -3.68 7.24 -10.60
CA TRP A 27 -5.06 7.55 -10.90
C TRP A 27 -5.27 8.99 -11.34
N VAL A 28 -4.57 9.95 -10.71
CA VAL A 28 -4.69 11.38 -11.04
C VAL A 28 -4.04 11.69 -12.39
N ASN A 29 -2.87 11.12 -12.69
CA ASN A 29 -2.12 11.48 -13.90
C ASN A 29 -2.45 10.59 -15.11
N TYR A 30 -2.69 9.30 -14.90
CA TYR A 30 -2.81 8.32 -15.99
C TYR A 30 -4.14 7.56 -15.98
N ARG A 31 -4.99 7.78 -14.97
CA ARG A 31 -6.26 7.07 -14.77
C ARG A 31 -6.12 5.54 -14.76
N GLN A 32 -4.93 5.03 -14.41
CA GLN A 32 -4.64 3.61 -14.41
C GLN A 32 -4.99 2.97 -13.05
N PRO A 33 -5.78 1.88 -13.01
CA PRO A 33 -6.30 1.30 -11.76
C PRO A 33 -5.39 0.27 -11.08
N PHE A 34 -4.08 0.27 -11.36
CA PHE A 34 -3.13 -0.77 -10.88
C PHE A 34 -2.15 -0.28 -9.81
N GLY A 35 -2.33 0.92 -9.26
CA GLY A 35 -1.36 1.54 -8.35
C GLY A 35 -1.17 0.82 -6.99
N ALA A 36 -2.09 -0.05 -6.58
CA ALA A 36 -1.90 -0.88 -5.38
C ALA A 36 -1.11 -2.17 -5.62
N ALA A 37 -0.88 -2.56 -6.88
CA ALA A 37 -0.18 -3.79 -7.24
C ALA A 37 1.30 -3.55 -7.64
N LEU A 38 1.73 -2.29 -7.67
CA LEU A 38 3.10 -1.83 -7.93
C LEU A 38 3.81 -1.52 -6.60
#